data_AF-A0A661CSA9-F1
#
_entry.id   AF-A0A661CSA9-F1
#
_cell.length_a   1.000
_cell.length_b   1.000
_cell.length_c   1.000
_cell.angle_alpha   90.00
_cell.angle_beta   90.00
_cell.angle_gamma   90.00
#
_symmetry.space_group_name_H-M   'P 1'
#
loop_
_entity.id
_entity.type
_entity.pdbx_description
1 polymer ?
#
loop_
_entity_poly.entity_id
_entity_poly.type
_entity_poly.pdbx_seq_one_letter_code
_entity_poly.pdbx_strand_id
1 'polypeptide(L)'
;QYLKELEAFVPDIAGVCRLAIDNALEDKDFLRLDAASFKASPSDSIDYAVMENTKAAAVIPLEAGWNDVGAWSSLWEVSEQDSDGNVILGDVLTEKVHNSYLRAEYRLLTAIGVENLTIVETADAVLVAHKDHVQDVKQIVARLKSSERSEANLHRKVYRPWGNYESIDAESRFQVKHITVNPGGSLSLQMHYHRSEHWVVVKGTARITRGDETFILTENQSTYIPLGVKHRLENPGRLPLEIIEVQSGGYLGEDDIVRYEDVYGREGLE
;
A
#
# COMPACT_ATOMS: atom_id res chain seq x y z
N GLN A 1 34.19 -3.55 -6.97
CA GLN A 1 34.26 -3.91 -8.40
C GLN A 1 33.09 -3.29 -9.16
N TYR A 2 31.85 -3.62 -8.79
CA TYR A 2 30.62 -3.13 -9.44
C TYR A 2 30.59 -1.61 -9.75
N LEU A 3 30.80 -0.71 -8.77
CA LEU A 3 30.73 0.74 -9.02
C LEU A 3 31.72 1.23 -10.08
N LYS A 4 32.90 0.59 -10.18
CA LYS A 4 33.89 0.93 -11.22
C LYS A 4 33.41 0.51 -12.61
N GLU A 5 32.69 -0.60 -12.70
CA GLU A 5 32.14 -1.11 -13.96
C GLU A 5 30.89 -0.33 -14.36
N LEU A 6 30.05 0.06 -13.40
CA LEU A 6 28.93 0.98 -13.63
C LEU A 6 29.44 2.32 -14.16
N GLU A 7 30.49 2.90 -13.57
CA GLU A 7 31.12 4.13 -14.08
C GLU A 7 31.74 3.96 -15.47
N ALA A 8 32.28 2.77 -15.79
CA ALA A 8 32.93 2.51 -17.07
C ALA A 8 31.92 2.25 -18.20
N PHE A 9 30.85 1.51 -17.92
CA PHE A 9 29.86 1.11 -18.93
C PHE A 9 28.71 2.12 -19.05
N VAL A 10 28.24 2.67 -17.92
CA VAL A 10 27.10 3.59 -17.89
C VAL A 10 27.38 4.80 -16.98
N PRO A 11 28.35 5.66 -17.37
CA PRO A 11 28.78 6.81 -16.55
C PRO A 11 27.63 7.79 -16.24
N ASP A 12 26.63 7.88 -17.12
CA ASP A 12 25.47 8.76 -16.92
C ASP A 12 24.63 8.33 -15.72
N ILE A 13 24.33 7.03 -15.58
CA ILE A 13 23.63 6.50 -14.41
C ILE A 13 24.49 6.70 -13.15
N ALA A 14 25.79 6.39 -13.22
CA ALA A 14 26.68 6.53 -12.08
C ALA A 14 26.78 7.98 -11.57
N GLY A 15 26.90 8.94 -12.49
CA GLY A 15 26.97 10.36 -12.18
C GLY A 15 25.69 10.89 -11.56
N VAL A 16 24.53 10.53 -12.13
CA VAL A 16 23.22 10.94 -11.61
C VAL A 16 22.96 10.35 -10.22
N CYS A 17 23.23 9.06 -10.02
CA CYS A 17 23.08 8.42 -8.72
C CYS A 17 23.98 9.06 -7.65
N ARG A 18 25.22 9.43 -8.00
CA ARG A 18 26.12 10.15 -7.10
C ARG A 18 25.57 11.52 -6.73
N LEU A 19 25.10 12.29 -7.71
CA LEU A 19 24.48 13.59 -7.48
C LEU A 19 23.23 13.49 -6.60
N ALA A 20 22.40 12.47 -6.81
CA ALA A 20 21.19 12.24 -6.04
C ALA A 20 21.48 11.90 -4.56
N ILE A 21 22.61 11.24 -4.30
CA ILE A 21 23.09 10.93 -2.94
C ILE A 21 23.76 12.16 -2.31
N ASP A 22 24.60 12.88 -3.05
CA ASP A 22 25.31 14.06 -2.54
C ASP A 22 24.34 15.18 -2.12
N ASN A 23 23.20 15.26 -2.81
CA ASN A 23 22.11 16.20 -2.50
C ASN A 23 21.00 15.56 -1.65
N ALA A 24 21.18 14.35 -1.13
CA ALA A 24 20.17 13.68 -0.33
C ALA A 24 19.93 14.41 0.99
N LEU A 25 18.69 14.34 1.46
CA LEU A 25 18.27 14.91 2.74
C LEU A 25 18.06 13.80 3.75
N GLU A 26 18.64 13.94 4.94
CA GLU A 26 18.31 13.08 6.08
C GLU A 26 16.99 13.53 6.71
N ASP A 27 15.98 12.66 6.65
CA ASP A 27 14.67 12.81 7.27
C ASP A 27 14.52 11.76 8.38
N LYS A 28 15.00 12.10 9.57
CA LYS A 28 15.02 11.25 10.78
C LYS A 28 15.72 9.90 10.55
N ASP A 29 14.95 8.87 10.24
CA ASP A 29 15.42 7.49 10.03
C ASP A 29 15.61 7.15 8.55
N PHE A 30 15.35 8.10 7.63
CA PHE A 30 15.39 7.89 6.20
C PHE A 30 16.33 8.88 5.49
N LEU A 31 17.16 8.35 4.58
CA LEU A 31 17.86 9.17 3.60
C LEU A 31 16.99 9.30 2.35
N ARG A 32 16.54 10.52 2.06
CA ARG A 32 15.75 10.83 0.85
C ARG A 32 16.67 11.35 -0.24
N LEU A 33 16.79 10.58 -1.32
CA LEU A 33 17.53 11.00 -2.51
C LEU A 33 16.93 12.27 -3.11
N ASP A 34 17.78 13.13 -3.69
CA ASP A 34 17.29 14.30 -4.41
C ASP A 34 16.44 13.87 -5.61
N ALA A 35 15.16 14.24 -5.58
CA ALA A 35 14.16 13.77 -6.53
C ALA A 35 14.45 14.25 -7.96
N ALA A 36 14.94 15.49 -8.11
CA ALA A 36 15.24 16.06 -9.43
C ALA A 36 16.43 15.33 -10.07
N SER A 37 17.50 15.12 -9.31
CA SER A 37 18.66 14.35 -9.75
C SER A 37 18.25 12.91 -10.09
N PHE A 38 17.59 12.20 -9.17
CA PHE A 38 17.24 10.79 -9.40
C PHE A 38 16.33 10.59 -10.61
N LYS A 39 15.36 11.48 -10.82
CA LYS A 39 14.45 11.45 -11.99
C LYS A 39 15.18 11.64 -13.33
N ALA A 40 16.36 12.25 -13.33
CA ALA A 40 17.18 12.40 -14.53
C ALA A 40 17.94 11.12 -14.90
N SER A 41 17.96 10.09 -14.06
CA SER A 41 18.66 8.84 -14.35
C SER A 41 17.99 8.11 -15.51
N PRO A 42 18.77 7.63 -16.51
CA PRO A 42 18.26 6.68 -17.48
C PRO A 42 17.67 5.44 -16.78
N SER A 43 16.57 4.92 -17.34
CA SER A 43 15.94 3.68 -16.88
C SER A 43 16.51 2.51 -17.67
N ASP A 44 17.43 1.76 -17.06
CA ASP A 44 18.02 0.55 -17.63
C ASP A 44 18.24 -0.51 -16.54
N SER A 45 18.24 -1.80 -16.88
CA SER A 45 18.48 -2.88 -15.91
C SER A 45 19.96 -3.08 -15.68
N ILE A 46 20.33 -3.51 -14.47
CA ILE A 46 21.71 -3.88 -14.14
C ILE A 46 22.25 -4.99 -15.06
N ASP A 47 21.37 -5.89 -15.50
CA ASP A 47 21.70 -6.98 -16.39
C ASP A 47 22.26 -6.44 -17.70
N TYR A 48 21.51 -5.61 -18.43
CA TYR A 48 21.98 -5.01 -19.70
C TYR A 48 23.09 -3.99 -19.49
N ALA A 49 22.95 -3.11 -18.50
CA ALA A 49 23.86 -2.00 -18.25
C ALA A 49 25.28 -2.47 -17.86
N VAL A 50 25.39 -3.54 -17.06
CA VAL A 50 26.67 -3.95 -16.46
C VAL A 50 26.95 -5.43 -16.64
N MET A 51 26.03 -6.32 -16.27
CA MET A 51 26.31 -7.77 -16.21
C MET A 51 26.54 -8.38 -17.60
N GLU A 52 25.83 -7.86 -18.61
CA GLU A 52 26.04 -7.99 -20.06
C GLU A 52 27.50 -7.92 -20.51
N ASN A 53 28.15 -6.88 -19.98
CA ASN A 53 29.38 -6.30 -20.52
C ASN A 53 30.60 -6.59 -19.64
N THR A 54 30.37 -7.00 -18.39
CA THR A 54 31.44 -7.23 -17.44
C THR A 54 32.25 -8.49 -17.78
N LYS A 55 33.57 -8.37 -17.62
CA LYS A 55 34.49 -9.51 -17.67
C LYS A 55 34.82 -10.05 -16.28
N ALA A 56 34.29 -9.44 -15.23
CA ALA A 56 34.55 -9.77 -13.83
C ALA A 56 33.31 -10.38 -13.13
N ALA A 57 32.56 -11.21 -13.86
CA ALA A 57 31.46 -11.98 -13.29
C ALA A 57 31.90 -13.41 -12.93
N ALA A 58 31.27 -13.96 -11.89
CA ALA A 58 31.33 -15.37 -11.55
C ALA A 58 29.89 -15.86 -11.30
N VAL A 59 29.58 -17.08 -11.75
CA VAL A 59 28.26 -17.70 -11.56
C VAL A 59 28.44 -18.93 -10.67
N ILE A 60 27.61 -19.05 -9.65
CA ILE A 60 27.58 -20.21 -8.74
C ILE A 60 26.25 -20.92 -8.96
N PRO A 61 26.23 -22.24 -9.26
CA PRO A 61 24.99 -22.98 -9.36
C PRO A 61 24.27 -23.00 -8.00
N LEU A 62 22.97 -22.72 -8.00
CA LEU A 62 22.12 -22.72 -6.82
C LEU A 62 20.99 -23.73 -6.98
N GLU A 63 20.93 -24.72 -6.11
CA GLU A 63 19.85 -25.68 -6.01
C GLU A 63 19.07 -25.44 -4.70
N ALA A 64 18.23 -24.42 -4.70
CA ALA A 64 17.49 -23.97 -3.51
C ALA A 64 15.98 -23.79 -3.75
N GLY A 65 15.43 -24.31 -4.85
CA GLY A 65 14.02 -24.13 -5.20
C GLY A 65 13.64 -22.66 -5.45
N TRP A 66 14.59 -21.83 -5.88
CA TRP A 66 14.36 -20.41 -6.12
C TRP A 66 13.41 -20.18 -7.30
N ASN A 67 12.44 -19.28 -7.13
CA ASN A 67 11.51 -18.81 -8.15
C ASN A 67 11.39 -17.29 -8.00
N ASP A 68 11.37 -16.55 -9.11
CA ASP A 68 11.35 -15.08 -9.14
C ASP A 68 10.00 -14.49 -8.65
N VAL A 69 8.99 -15.33 -8.41
CA VAL A 69 7.63 -14.93 -7.99
C VAL A 69 7.11 -13.73 -8.79
N GLY A 70 7.45 -13.66 -10.09
CA GLY A 70 7.07 -12.58 -11.00
C GLY A 70 5.67 -12.74 -11.59
N ALA A 71 4.98 -13.83 -11.24
CA ALA A 71 3.69 -14.24 -11.78
C ALA A 71 2.84 -14.90 -10.70
N TRP A 72 1.52 -14.76 -10.76
CA TRP A 72 0.62 -15.57 -9.92
C TRP A 72 0.76 -17.08 -10.19
N SER A 73 1.24 -17.48 -11.37
CA SER A 73 1.57 -18.88 -11.66
C SER A 73 2.69 -19.40 -10.78
N SER A 74 3.71 -18.59 -10.49
CA SER A 74 4.81 -18.95 -9.58
C SER A 74 4.29 -19.24 -8.16
N LEU A 75 3.28 -18.51 -7.70
CA LEU A 75 2.67 -18.76 -6.38
C LEU A 75 1.94 -20.11 -6.32
N TRP A 76 1.35 -20.56 -7.43
CA TRP A 76 0.77 -21.90 -7.52
C TRP A 76 1.83 -23.00 -7.52
N GLU A 77 2.94 -22.80 -8.24
CA GLU A 77 4.03 -23.78 -8.35
C GLU A 77 4.74 -24.04 -7.01
N VAL A 78 4.88 -23.01 -6.17
CA VAL A 78 5.60 -23.11 -4.90
C VAL A 78 4.70 -23.44 -3.71
N SER A 79 3.38 -23.53 -3.93
CA SER A 79 2.41 -23.84 -2.87
C SER A 79 2.07 -25.32 -2.81
N GLU A 80 1.65 -25.77 -1.63
CA GLU A 80 1.08 -27.11 -1.45
C GLU A 80 -0.28 -27.20 -2.16
N GLN A 81 -0.45 -28.27 -2.93
CA GLN A 81 -1.64 -28.51 -3.75
C GLN A 81 -2.50 -29.61 -3.11
N ASP A 82 -3.82 -29.51 -3.25
CA ASP A 82 -4.74 -30.57 -2.88
C ASP A 82 -4.72 -31.74 -3.89
N SER A 83 -5.60 -32.73 -3.68
CA SER A 83 -5.70 -33.91 -4.55
C SER A 83 -6.14 -33.60 -5.99
N ASP A 84 -6.77 -32.45 -6.22
CA ASP A 84 -7.26 -32.01 -7.52
C ASP A 84 -6.32 -30.99 -8.18
N GLY A 85 -5.13 -30.76 -7.60
CA GLY A 85 -4.11 -29.84 -8.09
C GLY A 85 -4.40 -28.37 -7.78
N ASN A 86 -5.33 -28.09 -6.86
CA ASN A 86 -5.67 -26.73 -6.49
C ASN A 86 -4.79 -26.22 -5.34
N VAL A 87 -4.51 -24.92 -5.37
CA VAL A 87 -3.96 -24.18 -4.23
C VAL A 87 -5.10 -23.35 -3.68
N ILE A 88 -5.44 -23.56 -2.41
CA ILE A 88 -6.56 -22.92 -1.74
C ILE A 88 -6.04 -22.13 -0.53
N LEU A 89 -6.25 -20.82 -0.54
CA LEU A 89 -5.81 -19.90 0.52
C LEU A 89 -6.98 -19.02 0.98
N GLY A 90 -7.27 -19.03 2.29
CA GLY A 90 -8.34 -18.22 2.88
C GLY A 90 -9.71 -18.91 2.86
N ASP A 91 -10.77 -18.10 2.94
CA ASP A 91 -12.16 -18.59 2.97
C ASP A 91 -12.64 -18.93 1.54
N VAL A 92 -12.41 -20.17 1.13
CA VAL A 92 -12.66 -20.66 -0.23
C VAL A 92 -13.46 -21.96 -0.19
N LEU A 93 -14.49 -22.06 -1.03
CA LEU A 93 -15.28 -23.27 -1.23
C LEU A 93 -15.26 -23.70 -2.70
N THR A 94 -14.83 -24.93 -2.96
CA THR A 94 -14.70 -25.47 -4.32
C THR A 94 -15.58 -26.69 -4.54
N GLU A 95 -16.14 -26.81 -5.75
CA GLU A 95 -16.87 -27.99 -6.21
C GLU A 95 -16.46 -28.31 -7.65
N LYS A 96 -15.81 -29.46 -7.91
CA LYS A 96 -15.31 -29.85 -9.25
C LYS A 96 -14.34 -28.83 -9.85
N VAL A 97 -13.34 -28.41 -9.07
CA VAL A 97 -12.30 -27.47 -9.50
C VAL A 97 -10.98 -28.21 -9.61
N HIS A 98 -10.19 -27.94 -10.66
CA HIS A 98 -8.90 -28.61 -10.86
C HIS A 98 -7.79 -27.64 -11.26
N ASN A 99 -6.56 -27.96 -10.87
CA ASN A 99 -5.33 -27.28 -11.29
C ASN A 99 -5.33 -25.75 -11.11
N SER A 100 -6.11 -25.22 -10.15
CA SER A 100 -6.38 -23.79 -10.03
C SER A 100 -5.74 -23.16 -8.78
N TYR A 101 -5.43 -21.88 -8.82
CA TYR A 101 -5.00 -21.08 -7.67
C TYR A 101 -6.17 -20.21 -7.21
N LEU A 102 -6.63 -20.41 -5.98
CA LEU A 102 -7.75 -19.68 -5.40
C LEU A 102 -7.30 -19.05 -4.09
N ARG A 103 -7.39 -17.71 -4.01
CA ARG A 103 -7.03 -16.95 -2.81
C ARG A 103 -8.14 -15.98 -2.47
N ALA A 104 -8.65 -16.08 -1.25
CA ALA A 104 -9.62 -15.18 -0.67
C ALA A 104 -9.01 -14.45 0.54
N GLU A 105 -8.97 -13.13 0.49
CA GLU A 105 -8.46 -12.32 1.60
C GLU A 105 -9.57 -11.62 2.39
N TYR A 106 -10.69 -11.32 1.75
CA TYR A 106 -11.71 -10.46 2.35
C TYR A 106 -13.09 -11.12 2.51
N ARG A 107 -13.57 -11.85 1.50
CA ARG A 107 -14.87 -12.55 1.56
C ARG A 107 -14.78 -13.95 1.00
N LEU A 108 -15.81 -14.75 1.29
CA LEU A 108 -15.94 -16.11 0.74
C LEU A 108 -15.83 -16.11 -0.79
N LEU A 109 -14.88 -16.89 -1.30
CA LEU A 109 -14.72 -17.20 -2.71
C LEU A 109 -15.30 -18.58 -2.98
N THR A 110 -16.24 -18.70 -3.92
CA THR A 110 -16.76 -19.99 -4.37
C THR A 110 -16.45 -20.24 -5.84
N ALA A 111 -16.01 -21.45 -6.18
CA ALA A 111 -15.69 -21.84 -7.55
C ALA A 111 -16.27 -23.23 -7.86
N ILE A 112 -16.98 -23.35 -8.99
CA ILE A 112 -17.67 -24.59 -9.36
C ILE A 112 -17.41 -24.92 -10.83
N GLY A 113 -16.89 -26.11 -11.10
CA GLY A 113 -16.74 -26.64 -12.46
C GLY A 113 -15.73 -25.90 -13.33
N VAL A 114 -14.69 -25.32 -12.73
CA VAL A 114 -13.65 -24.55 -13.44
C VAL A 114 -12.29 -25.21 -13.30
N GLU A 115 -11.40 -24.97 -14.25
CA GLU A 115 -10.05 -25.54 -14.26
C GLU A 115 -9.02 -24.54 -14.77
N ASN A 116 -7.76 -24.72 -14.34
CA ASN A 116 -6.62 -23.92 -14.77
C ASN A 116 -6.79 -22.40 -14.58
N LEU A 117 -7.51 -21.99 -13.53
CA LEU A 117 -7.72 -20.58 -13.22
C LEU A 117 -6.82 -20.10 -12.09
N THR A 118 -6.49 -18.83 -12.13
CA THR A 118 -6.02 -18.03 -11.00
C THR A 118 -7.16 -17.08 -10.63
N ILE A 119 -7.72 -17.29 -9.44
CA ILE A 119 -8.77 -16.47 -8.84
C ILE A 119 -8.20 -15.84 -7.58
N VAL A 120 -8.05 -14.53 -7.59
CA VAL A 120 -7.57 -13.75 -6.44
C VAL A 120 -8.65 -12.76 -6.05
N GLU A 121 -9.21 -12.93 -4.87
CA GLU A 121 -10.19 -12.07 -4.24
C GLU A 121 -9.49 -11.28 -3.13
N THR A 122 -9.54 -9.95 -3.28
CA THR A 122 -9.00 -8.99 -2.33
C THR A 122 -10.08 -7.96 -1.99
N ALA A 123 -9.82 -7.16 -0.96
CA ALA A 123 -10.78 -6.20 -0.43
C ALA A 123 -11.23 -5.12 -1.43
N ASP A 124 -10.41 -4.84 -2.46
CA ASP A 124 -10.62 -3.83 -3.50
C ASP A 124 -10.91 -4.42 -4.89
N ALA A 125 -10.42 -5.61 -5.22
CA ALA A 125 -10.62 -6.20 -6.54
C ALA A 125 -10.70 -7.73 -6.55
N VAL A 126 -11.26 -8.27 -7.65
CA VAL A 126 -11.23 -9.70 -7.98
C VAL A 126 -10.54 -9.88 -9.32
N LEU A 127 -9.49 -10.68 -9.35
CA LEU A 127 -8.84 -11.15 -10.57
C LEU A 127 -9.30 -12.56 -10.87
N VAL A 128 -9.77 -12.79 -12.10
CA VAL A 128 -9.98 -14.12 -12.67
C VAL A 128 -9.20 -14.19 -13.97
N ALA A 129 -8.21 -15.07 -14.03
CA ALA A 129 -7.41 -15.28 -15.22
C ALA A 129 -7.17 -16.77 -15.43
N HIS A 130 -7.08 -17.21 -16.68
CA HIS A 130 -6.49 -18.51 -16.97
C HIS A 130 -4.99 -18.46 -16.61
N LYS A 131 -4.44 -19.55 -16.06
CA LYS A 131 -3.04 -19.61 -15.59
C LYS A 131 -2.03 -19.17 -16.66
N ASP A 132 -2.27 -19.56 -17.91
CA ASP A 132 -1.41 -19.19 -19.05
C ASP A 132 -1.42 -17.70 -19.39
N HIS A 133 -2.45 -16.96 -18.95
CA HIS A 133 -2.67 -15.54 -19.27
C HIS A 133 -2.45 -14.62 -18.06
N VAL A 134 -1.95 -15.15 -16.95
CA VAL A 134 -1.74 -14.37 -15.71
C VAL A 134 -0.87 -13.14 -15.92
N GLN A 135 0.11 -13.19 -16.83
CA GLN A 135 1.00 -12.05 -17.13
C GLN A 135 0.26 -10.87 -17.77
N ASP A 136 -0.90 -11.10 -18.39
CA ASP A 136 -1.71 -10.06 -19.02
C ASP A 136 -2.35 -9.11 -17.99
N VAL A 137 -2.24 -9.41 -16.67
CA VAL A 137 -2.61 -8.49 -15.59
C VAL A 137 -1.96 -7.12 -15.74
N LYS A 138 -0.74 -7.04 -16.29
CA LYS A 138 -0.03 -5.78 -16.57
C LYS A 138 -0.84 -4.87 -17.50
N GLN A 139 -1.56 -5.44 -18.46
CA GLN A 139 -2.42 -4.70 -19.39
C GLN A 139 -3.65 -4.13 -18.68
N ILE A 140 -4.25 -4.89 -17.76
CA ILE A 140 -5.37 -4.43 -16.94
C ILE A 140 -4.91 -3.28 -16.04
N VAL A 141 -3.77 -3.43 -15.36
CA VAL A 141 -3.19 -2.36 -14.51
C VAL A 141 -2.96 -1.08 -15.33
N ALA A 142 -2.43 -1.19 -16.55
CA ALA A 142 -2.25 -0.03 -17.43
C ALA A 142 -3.57 0.67 -17.77
N ARG A 143 -4.64 -0.09 -18.06
CA ARG A 143 -5.98 0.46 -18.33
C ARG A 143 -6.63 1.09 -17.10
N LEU A 144 -6.43 0.51 -15.93
CA LEU A 144 -6.90 1.08 -14.66
C LEU A 144 -6.23 2.45 -14.42
N LYS A 145 -4.90 2.53 -14.61
CA LYS A 145 -4.16 3.80 -14.51
C LYS A 145 -4.65 4.85 -15.51
N SER A 146 -4.85 4.47 -16.78
CA SER A 146 -5.32 5.41 -17.81
C SER A 146 -6.76 5.88 -17.59
N SER A 147 -7.53 5.13 -16.81
CA SER A 147 -8.92 5.46 -16.47
C SER A 147 -9.03 6.14 -15.10
N GLU A 148 -7.91 6.53 -14.50
CA GLU A 148 -7.83 7.18 -13.18
C GLU A 148 -8.56 6.41 -12.07
N ARG A 149 -8.55 5.08 -12.19
CA ARG A 149 -9.20 4.20 -11.23
C ARG A 149 -8.34 4.00 -9.99
N SER A 150 -8.99 3.98 -8.82
CA SER A 150 -8.32 3.87 -7.53
C SER A 150 -7.65 2.52 -7.30
N GLU A 151 -8.16 1.42 -7.88
CA GLU A 151 -7.62 0.07 -7.69
C GLU A 151 -6.18 -0.08 -8.20
N ALA A 152 -5.71 0.81 -9.08
CA ALA A 152 -4.32 0.81 -9.54
C ALA A 152 -3.33 1.44 -8.55
N ASN A 153 -3.82 2.24 -7.59
CA ASN A 153 -2.98 3.14 -6.77
C ASN A 153 -3.20 2.97 -5.27
N LEU A 154 -4.43 2.67 -4.85
CA LEU A 154 -4.85 2.62 -3.46
C LEU A 154 -5.26 1.20 -3.11
N HIS A 155 -4.43 0.53 -2.34
CA HIS A 155 -4.92 -0.59 -1.55
C HIS A 155 -5.90 -0.07 -0.52
N ARG A 156 -6.98 -0.84 -0.29
CA ARG A 156 -8.04 -0.47 0.65
C ARG A 156 -7.50 -0.11 2.03
N LYS A 157 -6.38 -0.72 2.42
CA LYS A 157 -5.61 -0.45 3.64
C LYS A 157 -4.30 0.28 3.33
N VAL A 158 -4.13 1.43 3.96
CA VAL A 158 -3.00 2.32 3.74
C VAL A 158 -2.21 2.48 5.04
N TYR A 159 -0.93 2.12 5.01
CA TYR A 159 -0.03 2.24 6.15
C TYR A 159 0.57 3.65 6.27
N ARG A 160 0.73 4.09 7.52
CA ARG A 160 1.28 5.38 7.93
C ARG A 160 2.20 5.19 9.14
N PRO A 161 3.11 6.14 9.44
CA PRO A 161 4.01 6.03 10.59
C PRO A 161 3.29 5.83 11.94
N TRP A 162 2.07 6.38 12.08
CA TRP A 162 1.25 6.24 13.28
C TRP A 162 0.40 4.97 13.31
N GLY A 163 0.34 4.17 12.24
CA GLY A 163 -0.55 3.01 12.12
C GLY A 163 -1.06 2.80 10.70
N ASN A 164 -2.38 2.73 10.53
CA ASN A 164 -3.00 2.57 9.21
C ASN A 164 -4.46 3.04 9.21
N TYR A 165 -5.00 3.28 8.02
CA TYR A 165 -6.44 3.36 7.82
C TYR A 165 -6.88 2.44 6.70
N GLU A 166 -8.12 1.98 6.77
CA GLU A 166 -8.79 1.18 5.76
C GLU A 166 -10.10 1.85 5.32
N SER A 167 -10.32 2.01 4.01
CA SER A 167 -11.60 2.51 3.50
C SER A 167 -12.64 1.39 3.54
N ILE A 168 -13.71 1.55 4.32
CA ILE A 168 -14.79 0.56 4.43
C ILE A 168 -15.82 0.77 3.33
N ASP A 169 -16.27 2.01 3.18
CA ASP A 169 -17.33 2.40 2.24
C ASP A 169 -17.13 3.86 1.82
N ALA A 170 -17.54 4.20 0.61
CA ALA A 170 -17.42 5.55 0.09
C ALA A 170 -18.41 5.81 -1.03
N GLU A 171 -19.04 6.97 -0.98
CA GLU A 171 -19.94 7.45 -2.02
C GLU A 171 -19.77 8.97 -2.19
N SER A 172 -20.56 9.59 -3.07
CA SER A 172 -20.41 11.00 -3.42
C SER A 172 -20.53 11.99 -2.25
N ARG A 173 -21.08 11.57 -1.11
CA ARG A 173 -21.39 12.45 0.05
C ARG A 173 -20.76 12.00 1.35
N PHE A 174 -20.19 10.80 1.39
CA PHE A 174 -19.58 10.27 2.60
C PHE A 174 -18.41 9.32 2.31
N GLN A 175 -17.53 9.18 3.28
CA GLN A 175 -16.50 8.14 3.30
C GLN A 175 -16.38 7.58 4.70
N VAL A 176 -16.32 6.26 4.83
CA VAL A 176 -16.14 5.55 6.10
C VAL A 176 -14.75 4.93 6.11
N LYS A 177 -13.98 5.23 7.15
CA LYS A 177 -12.65 4.65 7.36
C LYS A 177 -12.60 3.91 8.70
N HIS A 178 -11.92 2.77 8.70
CA HIS A 178 -11.43 2.14 9.92
C HIS A 178 -9.99 2.59 10.14
N ILE A 179 -9.72 3.32 11.21
CA ILE A 179 -8.38 3.84 11.53
C ILE A 179 -7.82 3.07 12.72
N THR A 180 -6.65 2.47 12.54
CA THR A 180 -5.87 1.85 13.62
C THR A 180 -4.65 2.71 13.93
N VAL A 181 -4.55 3.20 15.16
CA VAL A 181 -3.42 3.99 15.66
C VAL A 181 -2.59 3.15 16.63
N ASN A 182 -1.30 2.99 16.32
CA ASN A 182 -0.35 2.27 17.17
C ASN A 182 -0.21 2.93 18.54
N PRO A 183 0.19 2.20 19.60
CA PRO A 183 0.49 2.79 20.91
C PRO A 183 1.44 3.99 20.81
N GLY A 184 1.06 5.12 21.37
CA GLY A 184 1.82 6.38 21.29
C GLY A 184 1.79 7.09 19.93
N GLY A 185 1.10 6.53 18.94
CA GLY A 185 0.90 7.16 17.64
C GLY A 185 -0.04 8.36 17.69
N SER A 186 0.17 9.32 16.78
CA SER A 186 -0.65 10.52 16.65
C SER A 186 -0.89 10.83 15.18
N LEU A 187 -2.09 11.21 14.81
CA LEU A 187 -2.31 11.86 13.51
C LEU A 187 -1.80 13.31 13.57
N SER A 188 -1.61 13.94 12.41
CA SER A 188 -1.24 15.36 12.34
C SER A 188 -2.39 16.21 12.89
N LEU A 189 -2.07 17.39 13.45
CA LEU A 189 -3.10 18.39 13.72
C LEU A 189 -3.57 18.92 12.36
N GLN A 190 -4.85 18.74 12.06
CA GLN A 190 -5.39 19.00 10.74
C GLN A 190 -6.76 19.68 10.80
N MET A 191 -7.24 20.13 9.65
CA MET A 191 -8.54 20.75 9.46
C MET A 191 -9.00 20.52 8.02
N HIS A 192 -10.31 20.47 7.81
CA HIS A 192 -10.95 20.35 6.51
C HIS A 192 -11.94 21.49 6.28
N TYR A 193 -12.02 22.01 5.05
CA TYR A 193 -12.94 23.08 4.71
C TYR A 193 -14.29 22.57 4.20
N HIS A 194 -14.31 21.39 3.59
CA HIS A 194 -15.47 20.92 2.81
C HIS A 194 -16.16 19.69 3.40
N ARG A 195 -15.60 19.11 4.48
CA ARG A 195 -16.19 17.98 5.20
C ARG A 195 -16.16 18.16 6.71
N SER A 196 -17.12 17.50 7.34
CA SER A 196 -17.15 17.24 8.78
C SER A 196 -16.92 15.75 9.01
N GLU A 197 -16.61 15.39 10.25
CA GLU A 197 -16.30 14.01 10.60
C GLU A 197 -17.03 13.57 11.86
N HIS A 198 -17.33 12.28 11.95
CA HIS A 198 -17.82 11.64 13.16
C HIS A 198 -16.89 10.48 13.48
N TRP A 199 -16.33 10.48 14.69
CA TRP A 199 -15.41 9.43 15.13
C TRP A 199 -16.06 8.60 16.23
N VAL A 200 -16.02 7.28 16.10
CA VAL A 200 -16.49 6.32 17.11
C VAL A 200 -15.31 5.44 17.54
N VAL A 201 -15.01 5.40 18.83
CA VAL A 201 -13.96 4.51 19.35
C VAL A 201 -14.49 3.09 19.40
N VAL A 202 -13.91 2.19 18.61
CA VAL A 202 -14.25 0.77 18.59
C VAL A 202 -13.50 0.04 19.69
N LYS A 203 -12.22 0.39 19.90
CA LYS A 203 -11.34 -0.31 20.83
C LYS A 203 -10.26 0.61 21.40
N GLY A 204 -9.98 0.47 22.69
CA GLY A 204 -8.92 1.21 23.36
C GLY A 204 -9.33 2.60 23.83
N THR A 205 -8.37 3.54 23.86
CA THR A 205 -8.55 4.88 24.41
C THR A 205 -7.99 5.91 23.45
N ALA A 206 -8.83 6.87 23.04
CA ALA A 206 -8.45 7.96 22.16
C ALA A 206 -8.29 9.24 22.98
N ARG A 207 -7.22 10.01 22.72
CA ARG A 207 -7.18 11.42 23.08
C ARG A 207 -7.53 12.23 21.84
N ILE A 208 -8.58 13.03 21.95
CA ILE A 208 -9.08 13.87 20.86
C ILE A 208 -8.77 15.31 21.19
N THR A 209 -8.18 16.02 20.23
CA THR A 209 -8.19 17.49 20.22
C THR A 209 -9.23 17.96 19.22
N ARG A 210 -10.10 18.89 19.61
CA ARG A 210 -11.14 19.50 18.77
C ARG A 210 -11.25 20.98 19.11
N GLY A 211 -10.72 21.84 18.24
CA GLY A 211 -10.57 23.26 18.53
C GLY A 211 -9.62 23.47 19.70
N ASP A 212 -10.10 24.13 20.75
CA ASP A 212 -9.34 24.41 21.97
C ASP A 212 -9.54 23.34 23.06
N GLU A 213 -10.40 22.34 22.81
CA GLU A 213 -10.69 21.27 23.75
C GLU A 213 -9.82 20.04 23.48
N THR A 214 -9.26 19.45 24.53
CA THR A 214 -8.65 18.12 24.50
C THR A 214 -9.31 17.21 25.53
N PHE A 215 -9.81 16.05 25.11
CA PHE A 215 -10.52 15.12 25.98
C PHE A 215 -10.25 13.66 25.59
N ILE A 216 -10.60 12.74 26.50
CA ILE A 216 -10.43 11.31 26.32
C ILE A 216 -11.76 10.67 25.95
N LEU A 217 -11.74 9.76 24.97
CA LEU A 217 -12.83 8.85 24.64
C LEU A 217 -12.37 7.40 24.81
N THR A 218 -13.27 6.55 25.30
CA THR A 218 -13.11 5.09 25.39
C THR A 218 -14.10 4.38 24.48
N GLU A 219 -14.03 3.05 24.44
CA GLU A 219 -14.90 2.19 23.62
C GLU A 219 -16.38 2.60 23.65
N ASN A 220 -16.99 2.58 22.47
CA ASN A 220 -18.38 2.96 22.20
C ASN A 220 -18.73 4.44 22.47
N GLN A 221 -17.75 5.28 22.80
CA GLN A 221 -17.93 6.74 22.84
C GLN A 221 -17.59 7.35 21.48
N SER A 222 -18.11 8.55 21.22
CA SER A 222 -17.95 9.21 19.94
C SER A 222 -17.84 10.73 20.05
N THR A 223 -17.38 11.36 18.98
CA THR A 223 -17.32 12.82 18.85
C THR A 223 -17.62 13.23 17.42
N TYR A 224 -18.22 14.42 17.28
CA TYR A 224 -18.38 15.13 16.02
C TYR A 224 -17.28 16.19 15.89
N ILE A 225 -16.69 16.25 14.70
CA ILE A 225 -15.68 17.22 14.28
C ILE A 225 -16.33 18.16 13.25
N PRO A 226 -16.66 19.40 13.62
CA PRO A 226 -17.27 20.36 12.69
C PRO A 226 -16.31 20.79 11.58
N LEU A 227 -16.88 21.29 10.47
CA LEU A 227 -16.11 21.91 9.38
C LEU A 227 -15.28 23.09 9.90
N GLY A 228 -14.05 23.24 9.38
CA GLY A 228 -13.15 24.33 9.72
C GLY A 228 -12.57 24.26 11.14
N VAL A 229 -12.85 23.21 11.92
CA VAL A 229 -12.31 23.03 13.27
C VAL A 229 -11.03 22.20 13.21
N LYS A 230 -9.95 22.72 13.80
CA LYS A 230 -8.70 21.97 13.96
C LYS A 230 -8.93 20.77 14.85
N HIS A 231 -8.41 19.62 14.46
CA HIS A 231 -8.59 18.39 15.21
C HIS A 231 -7.39 17.44 15.09
N ARG A 232 -7.25 16.56 16.08
CA ARG A 232 -6.19 15.54 16.14
C ARG A 232 -6.68 14.30 16.89
N LEU A 233 -6.30 13.13 16.37
CA LEU A 233 -6.47 11.83 17.02
C LEU A 233 -5.12 11.33 17.54
N GLU A 234 -5.08 10.97 18.82
CA GLU A 234 -3.91 10.38 19.48
C GLU A 234 -4.28 9.07 20.19
N ASN A 235 -3.35 8.11 20.18
CA ASN A 235 -3.42 6.93 21.02
C ASN A 235 -2.48 7.08 22.24
N PRO A 236 -2.97 7.54 23.40
CA PRO A 236 -2.17 7.60 24.63
C PRO A 236 -1.95 6.24 25.31
N GLY A 237 -2.59 5.18 24.81
CA GLY A 237 -2.59 3.86 25.41
C GLY A 237 -1.36 3.03 25.08
N ARG A 238 -1.34 1.81 25.64
CA ARG A 238 -0.31 0.78 25.37
C ARG A 238 -0.78 -0.30 24.40
N LEU A 239 -2.04 -0.27 24.01
CA LEU A 239 -2.65 -1.18 23.05
C LEU A 239 -3.07 -0.38 21.80
N PRO A 240 -3.19 -1.01 20.62
CA PRO A 240 -3.72 -0.35 19.44
C PRO A 240 -5.10 0.26 19.70
N LEU A 241 -5.28 1.49 19.23
CA LEU A 241 -6.56 2.21 19.20
C LEU A 241 -7.20 1.96 17.85
N GLU A 242 -8.48 1.60 17.83
CA GLU A 242 -9.27 1.42 16.62
C GLU A 242 -10.49 2.36 16.66
N ILE A 243 -10.69 3.15 15.60
CA ILE A 243 -11.85 4.02 15.45
C ILE A 243 -12.52 3.84 14.08
N ILE A 244 -13.83 4.07 14.03
CA ILE A 244 -14.54 4.33 12.77
C ILE A 244 -14.67 5.83 12.60
N GLU A 245 -14.18 6.34 11.47
CA GLU A 245 -14.36 7.71 11.02
C GLU A 245 -15.40 7.73 9.90
N VAL A 246 -16.43 8.56 10.05
CA VAL A 246 -17.39 8.87 9.00
C VAL A 246 -17.18 10.31 8.58
N GLN A 247 -16.64 10.51 7.39
CA GLN A 247 -16.53 11.80 6.75
C GLN A 247 -17.82 12.12 6.00
N SER A 248 -18.32 13.34 6.11
CA SER A 248 -19.54 13.79 5.44
C SER A 248 -19.35 15.20 4.88
N GLY A 249 -19.57 15.39 3.58
CA GLY A 249 -19.26 16.64 2.90
C GLY A 249 -19.58 16.65 1.41
N GLY A 250 -19.41 17.81 0.78
CA GLY A 250 -19.53 17.95 -0.68
C GLY A 250 -18.24 17.57 -1.42
N TYR A 251 -17.12 17.51 -0.71
CA TYR A 251 -15.81 17.15 -1.22
C TYR A 251 -15.04 16.39 -0.13
N LEU A 252 -14.42 15.26 -0.50
CA LEU A 252 -13.80 14.32 0.45
C LEU A 252 -12.35 13.98 0.07
N GLY A 253 -11.76 14.73 -0.87
CA GLY A 253 -10.37 14.55 -1.28
C GLY A 253 -9.37 14.72 -0.13
N GLU A 254 -8.23 14.04 -0.22
CA GLU A 254 -7.13 14.16 0.75
C GLU A 254 -6.36 15.49 0.62
N ASP A 255 -6.61 16.25 -0.45
CA ASP A 255 -6.12 17.61 -0.69
C ASP A 255 -6.92 18.69 0.06
N ASP A 256 -8.11 18.36 0.62
CA ASP A 256 -8.82 19.23 1.57
C ASP A 256 -8.16 19.25 2.97
N ILE A 257 -7.05 18.53 3.15
CA ILE A 257 -6.38 18.39 4.44
C ILE A 257 -5.35 19.51 4.63
N VAL A 258 -5.68 20.47 5.48
CA VAL A 258 -4.71 21.49 5.94
C VAL A 258 -3.99 20.97 7.18
N ARG A 259 -2.68 20.72 7.09
CA ARG A 259 -1.84 20.23 8.20
C ARG A 259 -1.12 21.39 8.87
N TYR A 260 -1.18 21.43 10.21
CA TYR A 260 -0.54 22.48 11.02
C TYR A 260 0.66 21.99 11.81
N GLU A 261 0.61 20.74 12.27
CA GLU A 261 1.69 20.12 13.03
C GLU A 261 1.73 18.63 12.70
N ASP A 262 2.83 18.20 12.08
CA ASP A 262 3.10 16.80 11.78
C ASP A 262 4.40 16.35 12.46
N VAL A 263 4.27 15.45 13.42
CA VAL A 263 5.42 14.85 14.11
C VAL A 263 6.20 13.88 13.21
N TYR A 264 5.76 13.63 11.97
CA TYR A 264 6.42 12.77 10.99
C TYR A 264 6.88 13.50 9.73
N GLY A 265 6.88 14.83 9.71
CA GLY A 265 7.53 15.61 8.64
C GLY A 265 6.88 15.54 7.26
N ARG A 266 5.57 15.26 7.16
CA ARG A 266 4.85 15.18 5.86
C ARG A 266 4.36 16.54 5.35
N GLU A 267 5.07 17.61 5.64
CA GLU A 267 4.75 18.91 5.02
C GLU A 267 5.04 18.81 3.50
N GLY A 268 4.01 18.99 2.67
CA GLY A 268 4.16 19.12 1.22
C GLY A 268 4.23 17.83 0.39
N LEU A 269 3.85 16.66 0.92
CA LEU A 269 3.69 15.44 0.13
C LEU A 269 2.22 15.27 -0.26
N GLU A 270 1.91 15.63 -1.52
CA GLU A 270 0.68 15.30 -2.26
C GLU A 270 0.54 13.79 -2.50
#